data_AF-A0A9E3UZI4-F1
#
_entry.id   AF-A0A9E3UZI4-F1
#
_cell.length_a   1.000
_cell.length_b   1.000
_cell.length_c   1.000
_cell.angle_alpha   90.00
_cell.angle_beta   90.00
_cell.angle_gamma   90.00
#
_symmetry.space_group_name_H-M   'P 1'
#
loop_
_entity.id
_entity.type
_entity.pdbx_description
1 polymer ?
#
loop_
_entity_poly.entity_id
_entity_poly.type
_entity_poly.pdbx_seq_one_letter_code
_entity_poly.pdbx_strand_id
1 'polypeptide(L)'
;MEIPQIRPGKVTHTEPMPRVIAFFPNSAQGNMVLQLLVGLGIPSDRLGVTPPERIEGGQGMLLSIACPDEALLPRVEAICRSQGAEIRRQRR
;
A
#
# COMPACT_ATOMS: atom_id res chain seq x y z
N MET A 1 11.88 14.46 31.57
CA MET A 1 11.45 13.60 30.44
C MET A 1 12.71 13.17 29.71
N GLU A 2 13.04 11.88 29.74
CA GLU A 2 14.15 11.35 28.93
C GLU A 2 13.68 11.22 27.48
N ILE A 3 14.47 11.77 26.54
CA ILE A 3 14.18 11.69 25.11
C ILE A 3 14.51 10.26 24.65
N PRO A 4 13.58 9.53 24.01
CA PRO A 4 13.84 8.18 23.55
C PRO A 4 14.98 8.20 22.52
N GLN A 5 16.10 7.58 22.86
CA GLN A 5 17.22 7.40 21.93
C GLN A 5 16.90 6.27 20.95
N ILE A 6 16.54 6.63 19.73
CA ILE A 6 16.48 5.68 18.60
C ILE A 6 17.91 5.23 18.32
N ARG A 7 18.23 3.94 18.49
CA ARG A 7 19.54 3.38 18.12
C ARG A 7 19.67 3.39 16.59
N PRO A 8 20.54 4.22 15.98
CA PRO A 8 20.78 4.18 14.55
C PRO A 8 21.58 2.92 14.24
N GLY A 9 21.05 2.03 13.41
CA GLY A 9 21.77 0.81 13.00
C GLY A 9 20.93 -0.46 12.90
N LYS A 10 19.64 -0.44 13.27
CA LYS A 10 18.75 -1.60 13.10
C LYS A 10 17.85 -1.52 11.86
N VAL A 11 17.94 -0.43 11.11
CA VAL A 11 17.31 -0.30 9.80
C VAL A 11 18.30 -0.84 8.78
N THR A 12 18.26 -2.14 8.53
CA THR A 12 18.95 -2.73 7.39
C THR A 12 18.47 -2.01 6.15
N HIS A 13 19.40 -1.50 5.33
CA HIS A 13 19.12 -0.94 4.01
C HIS A 13 18.08 -1.82 3.30
N THR A 14 16.84 -1.34 3.22
CA THR A 14 15.87 -1.91 2.29
C THR A 14 16.29 -1.41 0.93
N GLU A 15 16.86 -2.29 0.10
CA GLU A 15 17.00 -1.97 -1.32
C GLU A 15 15.65 -1.44 -1.83
N PRO A 16 15.65 -0.42 -2.72
CA PRO A 16 14.41 0.14 -3.25
C PRO A 16 13.66 -0.96 -4.01
N MET A 17 12.73 -1.62 -3.32
CA MET A 17 11.84 -2.61 -3.91
C MET A 17 10.85 -1.88 -4.82
N PRO A 18 10.53 -2.42 -6.00
CA PRO A 18 9.49 -1.84 -6.84
C PRO A 18 8.16 -1.86 -6.07
N ARG A 19 7.46 -0.72 -6.10
CA ARG A 19 6.20 -0.54 -5.37
C ARG A 19 5.05 -0.21 -6.29
N VAL A 20 3.88 -0.74 -5.97
CA VAL A 20 2.61 -0.39 -6.59
C VAL A 20 1.89 0.59 -5.67
N ILE A 21 1.58 1.79 -6.18
CA ILE A 21 0.72 2.73 -5.47
C ILE A 21 -0.70 2.57 -6.01
N ALA A 22 -1.62 2.15 -5.14
CA ALA A 22 -3.01 1.89 -5.50
C ALA A 22 -3.93 2.82 -4.72
N PHE A 23 -4.70 3.63 -5.45
CA PHE A 23 -5.75 4.46 -4.88
C PHE A 23 -7.10 3.76 -5.05
N PHE A 24 -7.83 3.60 -3.95
CA PHE A 24 -9.17 3.04 -3.92
C PHE A 24 -10.17 4.15 -3.58
N PRO A 25 -11.14 4.44 -4.47
CA PRO A 25 -12.23 5.38 -4.18
C PRO A 25 -13.19 4.90 -3.08
N ASN A 26 -13.11 3.61 -2.72
CA ASN A 26 -13.82 3.01 -1.60
C ASN A 26 -12.83 2.28 -0.67
N SER A 27 -12.68 2.77 0.57
CA SER A 27 -11.75 2.22 1.54
C SER A 27 -12.07 0.79 1.98
N ALA A 28 -13.34 0.35 1.86
CA ALA A 28 -13.71 -1.04 2.12
C ALA A 28 -13.05 -1.99 1.11
N GLN A 29 -13.00 -1.62 -0.17
CA GLN A 29 -12.30 -2.39 -1.21
C GLN A 29 -10.79 -2.38 -0.97
N GLY A 30 -10.22 -1.23 -0.60
CA GLY A 30 -8.82 -1.12 -0.22
C GLY A 30 -8.46 -2.04 0.97
N ASN A 31 -9.30 -2.08 2.00
CA ASN A 31 -9.10 -2.98 3.15
C ASN A 31 -9.19 -4.46 2.76
N MET A 32 -10.13 -4.84 1.88
CA MET A 32 -10.22 -6.21 1.39
C MET A 32 -8.95 -6.62 0.64
N VAL A 33 -8.43 -5.75 -0.23
CA VAL A 33 -7.15 -5.99 -0.91
C VAL A 33 -6.01 -6.10 0.09
N LEU A 34 -5.95 -5.24 1.10
CA LEU A 34 -4.92 -5.31 2.14
C LEU A 34 -4.92 -6.67 2.86
N GLN A 35 -6.10 -7.18 3.25
CA GLN A 35 -6.23 -8.50 3.87
C GLN A 35 -5.80 -9.64 2.93
N LEU A 36 -6.16 -9.55 1.65
CA LEU A 36 -5.72 -10.52 0.65
C LEU A 36 -4.20 -10.51 0.46
N LEU A 37 -3.58 -9.33 0.39
CA LEU A 37 -2.12 -9.19 0.25
C LEU A 37 -1.40 -9.75 1.47
N VAL A 38 -1.92 -9.51 2.69
CA VAL A 38 -1.40 -10.13 3.92
C VAL A 38 -1.49 -11.66 3.85
N GLY A 39 -2.63 -12.21 3.39
CA GLY A 39 -2.79 -13.66 3.21
C GLY A 39 -1.84 -14.28 2.17
N LEU A 40 -1.40 -13.48 1.19
CA LEU A 40 -0.42 -13.87 0.18
C LEU A 40 1.04 -13.63 0.61
N GLY A 41 1.28 -13.10 1.82
CA GLY A 41 2.60 -12.75 2.30
C GLY A 41 3.22 -11.53 1.60
N ILE A 42 2.40 -10.68 0.96
CA ILE A 42 2.87 -9.51 0.21
C ILE A 42 2.86 -8.27 1.13
N PRO A 43 4.04 -7.70 1.44
CA PRO A 43 4.15 -6.55 2.33
C PRO A 43 3.44 -5.32 1.72
N SER A 44 2.57 -4.69 2.52
CA SER A 44 1.72 -3.59 2.07
C SER A 44 1.54 -2.56 3.18
N ASP A 45 1.83 -1.30 2.86
CA ASP A 45 1.72 -0.18 3.78
C ASP A 45 0.54 0.71 3.40
N ARG A 46 -0.26 1.08 4.40
CA ARG A 46 -1.37 2.01 4.24
C ARG A 46 -0.85 3.43 4.39
N LEU A 47 -0.74 4.16 3.27
CA LEU A 47 -0.18 5.51 3.26
C LEU A 47 -1.18 6.59 3.63
N GLY A 48 -2.47 6.35 3.36
CA GLY A 48 -3.52 7.31 3.67
C GLY A 48 -4.88 6.64 3.68
N VAL A 49 -5.73 7.07 4.62
CA VAL A 49 -7.15 6.71 4.67
C VAL A 49 -7.92 7.98 4.95
N THR A 50 -8.90 8.27 4.12
CA THR A 50 -9.85 9.33 4.42
C THR A 50 -11.16 8.70 4.90
N PRO A 51 -11.60 8.99 6.13
CA PRO A 51 -12.88 8.50 6.64
C PRO A 51 -14.05 8.94 5.75
N PRO A 52 -15.12 8.13 5.65
CA PRO A 52 -16.32 8.45 4.86
C PRO A 52 -16.92 9.81 5.15
N GLU A 53 -16.82 10.24 6.40
CA GLU A 53 -17.41 11.47 6.92
C GLU A 53 -16.74 12.74 6.37
N ARG A 54 -15.60 12.60 5.67
CA ARG A 54 -14.75 13.72 5.23
C ARG A 54 -14.67 13.90 3.71
N ILE A 55 -15.37 13.09 2.90
CA ILE A 55 -15.38 13.22 1.42
C ILE A 55 -16.81 13.10 0.88
N GLU A 56 -17.29 14.15 0.22
CA GLU A 56 -18.44 14.05 -0.69
C GLU A 56 -18.07 13.15 -1.88
N GLY A 57 -18.71 12.00 -2.00
CA GLY A 57 -18.52 11.07 -3.13
C GLY A 57 -17.80 9.74 -2.81
N GLY A 58 -17.33 9.53 -1.58
CA GLY A 58 -16.83 8.21 -1.14
C GLY A 58 -15.45 8.18 -0.48
N GLN A 59 -15.19 7.08 0.22
CA GLN A 59 -14.03 6.84 1.10
C GLN A 59 -12.74 6.56 0.32
N GLY A 60 -11.74 7.45 0.35
CA GLY A 60 -10.44 7.19 -0.29
C GLY A 60 -9.47 6.35 0.57
N MET A 61 -8.80 5.37 -0.02
CA MET A 61 -7.63 4.70 0.58
C MET A 61 -6.45 4.64 -0.38
N LEU A 62 -5.25 4.94 0.11
CA LEU A 62 -4.00 4.82 -0.63
C LEU A 62 -3.14 3.70 -0.02
N LEU A 63 -2.83 2.69 -0.83
CA LEU A 63 -1.93 1.60 -0.48
C LEU A 63 -0.61 1.74 -1.24
N SER A 64 0.47 1.41 -0.54
CA SER A 64 1.80 1.25 -1.11
C SER A 64 2.25 -0.19 -0.91
N ILE A 65 2.30 -0.95 -1.99
CA ILE A 65 2.51 -2.39 -1.94
C ILE A 65 3.91 -2.67 -2.42
N ALA A 66 4.74 -3.30 -1.57
CA ALA A 66 6.09 -3.67 -1.94
C ALA A 66 6.07 -5.02 -2.68
N CYS A 67 6.64 -5.03 -3.88
CA CYS A 67 6.80 -6.23 -4.69
C CYS A 67 8.28 -6.61 -4.68
N PRO A 68 8.70 -7.64 -3.93
CA PRO A 68 10.09 -8.07 -3.91
C PRO A 68 10.52 -8.73 -5.23
N ASP A 69 9.57 -9.16 -6.05
CA ASP A 69 9.78 -9.76 -7.36
C ASP A 69 9.01 -8.96 -8.43
N GLU A 70 9.69 -8.60 -9.52
CA GLU A 70 9.06 -7.91 -10.65
C GLU A 70 7.96 -8.75 -11.31
N ALA A 71 8.03 -10.08 -11.24
CA ALA A 71 6.99 -10.98 -11.75
C ALA A 71 5.67 -10.91 -10.94
N LEU A 72 5.71 -10.39 -9.71
CA LEU A 72 4.50 -10.18 -8.90
C LEU A 72 3.75 -8.90 -9.26
N LEU A 73 4.41 -7.94 -9.92
CA LEU A 73 3.80 -6.65 -10.27
C LEU A 73 2.50 -6.80 -11.07
N PRO A 74 2.44 -7.58 -12.18
CA PRO A 74 1.22 -7.70 -12.96
C PRO A 74 0.08 -8.33 -12.17
N ARG A 75 0.41 -9.28 -11.28
CA ARG A 75 -0.57 -9.98 -10.44
C ARG A 75 -1.14 -9.05 -9.36
N VAL A 76 -0.29 -8.30 -8.67
CA VAL A 76 -0.71 -7.32 -7.65
C VAL A 76 -1.56 -6.22 -8.30
N GLU A 77 -1.15 -5.73 -9.47
CA GLU A 77 -1.94 -4.74 -10.21
C GLU A 77 -3.30 -5.30 -10.65
N ALA A 78 -3.35 -6.54 -11.13
CA ALA A 78 -4.61 -7.18 -11.54
C ALA A 78 -5.57 -7.32 -10.35
N ILE A 79 -5.08 -7.75 -9.19
CA ILE A 79 -5.85 -7.82 -7.94
C ILE A 79 -6.41 -6.44 -7.59
N CYS A 80 -5.56 -5.41 -7.55
CA CYS A 80 -6.01 -4.06 -7.20
C CYS A 80 -7.02 -3.49 -8.22
N ARG A 81 -6.77 -3.66 -9.53
CA ARG A 81 -7.69 -3.19 -10.58
C ARG A 81 -9.04 -3.92 -10.55
N SER A 82 -9.04 -5.23 -10.26
CA SER A 82 -10.29 -6.00 -10.09
C SER A 82 -11.18 -5.47 -8.96
N GLN A 83 -10.59 -4.76 -8.01
CA GLN A 83 -11.26 -4.12 -6.89
C GLN A 83 -11.47 -2.61 -7.08
N GLY A 84 -11.32 -2.11 -8.32
CA GLY A 84 -11.60 -0.72 -8.67
C GLY A 84 -10.47 0.27 -8.36
N ALA A 85 -9.24 -0.20 -8.12
CA ALA A 85 -8.13 0.69 -7.83
C ALA A 85 -7.61 1.43 -9.07
N GLU A 86 -7.29 2.70 -8.89
CA GLU A 86 -6.41 3.44 -9.78
C GLU A 86 -4.94 3.19 -9.41
N ILE A 87 -4.16 2.68 -10.37
CA ILE A 87 -2.75 2.37 -10.15
C ILE A 87 -1.87 3.52 -10.63
N ARG A 88 -0.97 3.98 -9.75
CA ARG A 88 0.10 4.92 -10.07
C ARG A 88 1.44 4.21 -9.86
N ARG A 89 2.31 4.25 -10.87
CA ARG A 89 3.70 3.77 -10.74
C ARG A 89 4.61 4.95 -10.48
N GLN A 90 5.51 4.79 -9.51
CA GLN A 90 6.69 5.65 -9.41
C GLN A 90 7.56 5.36 -10.64
N ARG A 91 7.87 6.37 -11.46
CA ARG A 91 8.83 6.22 -12.56
C ARG A 91 10.22 6.02 -11.95
N ARG A 92 10.97 5.02 -12.45
CA ARG A 92 12.40 4.84 -12.17
C ARG A 92 13.18 6.06 -12.63
#